data_AF-A0A6V7LWF4-F1
#
_entry.id   AF-A0A6V7LWF4-F1
#
_cell.length_a   1.000
_cell.length_b   1.000
_cell.length_c   1.000
_cell.angle_alpha   90.00
_cell.angle_beta   90.00
_cell.angle_gamma   90.00
#
_symmetry.space_group_name_H-M   'P 1'
#
loop_
_entity.id
_entity.type
_entity.pdbx_description
1 polymer ?
#
loop_
_entity_poly.entity_id
_entity_poly.type
_entity_poly.pdbx_seq_one_letter_code
_entity_poly.pdbx_strand_id
1 'polypeptide(L)' 'MWSRPAGEPHVWRCIELTDTNGKKRKFSLQEIPEDRYDEVVDFFLKIFIRDEITCASL' A
#
# COMPACT_ATOMS: atom_id res chain seq x y z
N MET A 1 19.25 4.43 19.92
CA MET A 1 18.17 4.80 18.99
C MET A 1 18.21 3.81 17.84
N TRP A 2 17.10 3.19 17.48
CA TRP A 2 17.06 2.22 16.39
C TRP A 2 16.78 2.95 15.06
N SER A 3 17.48 2.56 14.00
CA SER A 3 17.25 3.01 12.63
C SER A 3 17.21 1.81 11.69
N ARG A 4 16.36 1.89 10.67
CA ARG A 4 16.32 0.89 9.62
C ARG A 4 17.60 0.96 8.76
N PRO A 5 18.22 -0.18 8.37
CA PRO A 5 19.34 -0.19 7.45
C PRO A 5 18.95 0.40 6.09
N ALA A 6 19.86 1.18 5.48
CA ALA A 6 19.66 1.73 4.14
C ALA A 6 19.65 0.60 3.08
N GLY A 7 18.89 0.81 2.02
CA GLY A 7 18.78 -0.12 0.90
C GLY A 7 17.56 0.15 0.05
N GLU A 8 17.44 -0.61 -1.04
CA GLU A 8 16.27 -0.55 -1.93
C GLU A 8 14.98 -1.00 -1.22
N PRO A 9 13.81 -0.48 -1.64
CA PRO A 9 12.52 -0.91 -1.11
C PRO A 9 12.36 -2.44 -1.17
N HIS A 10 12.13 -3.05 -0.01
CA HIS A 10 12.05 -4.49 0.11
C HIS A 10 10.68 -5.01 -0.38
N VAL A 11 10.69 -6.07 -1.18
CA VAL A 11 9.49 -6.80 -1.59
C VAL A 11 9.25 -7.96 -0.63
N TRP A 12 8.23 -7.85 0.22
CA TRP A 12 7.89 -8.85 1.22
C TRP A 12 7.18 -10.06 0.63
N ARG A 13 6.30 -9.85 -0.35
CA ARG A 13 5.47 -10.95 -0.91
C ARG A 13 5.03 -10.64 -2.33
N CYS A 14 4.94 -11.68 -3.16
CA CYS A 14 4.21 -11.63 -4.44
C CYS A 14 2.93 -12.47 -4.32
N ILE A 15 1.82 -11.95 -4.81
CA ILE A 15 0.50 -12.60 -4.76
C ILE A 15 -0.08 -12.63 -6.16
N GLU A 16 -0.65 -13.77 -6.56
CA GLU A 16 -1.46 -13.89 -7.77
C GLU A 16 -2.93 -13.88 -7.37
N LEU A 17 -3.71 -12.95 -7.93
CA LEU A 17 -5.14 -12.84 -7.72
C LEU A 17 -5.85 -12.91 -9.08
N THR A 18 -7.01 -13.55 -9.09
CA THR A 18 -7.90 -13.59 -10.25
C THR A 18 -8.89 -12.44 -10.12
N ASP A 19 -8.99 -11.59 -11.14
CA ASP A 19 -9.98 -10.51 -11.16
C ASP A 19 -11.39 -11.03 -11.46
N THR A 20 -12.39 -10.15 -11.36
CA THR A 20 -13.81 -10.49 -11.59
C THR A 20 -14.10 -10.99 -13.01
N ASN A 21 -13.19 -10.76 -13.97
CA ASN A 21 -13.29 -11.24 -15.34
C ASN A 21 -12.54 -12.56 -15.56
N GLY A 22 -12.04 -13.19 -14.49
CA GLY A 22 -11.28 -14.44 -14.57
C GLY A 22 -9.82 -14.24 -14.99
N LYS A 23 -9.33 -13.00 -15.14
CA LYS A 23 -7.95 -12.74 -15.54
C LYS A 23 -7.03 -12.75 -14.32
N LYS A 24 -5.98 -13.57 -14.38
CA LYS A 24 -4.92 -13.61 -13.36
C LYS A 24 -4.03 -12.38 -13.45
N ARG A 25 -3.77 -11.76 -12.29
CA ARG A 25 -2.87 -10.61 -12.13
C ARG A 25 -1.92 -10.86 -10.96
N LYS A 26 -0.69 -10.41 -11.12
CA LYS A 26 0.36 -10.52 -10.10
C LYS A 26 0.53 -9.17 -9.42
N PHE A 27 0.61 -9.19 -8.10
CA PHE A 27 0.79 -8.04 -7.22
C PHE A 27 1.99 -8.27 -6.31
N SER A 28 2.68 -7.19 -5.92
CA SER A 28 3.72 -7.19 -4.89
C SER A 28 3.24 -6.44 -3.65
N LEU A 29 3.50 -7.01 -2.48
CA LEU A 29 3.52 -6.29 -1.23
C LEU A 29 4.97 -5.88 -0.99
N GLN A 30 5.23 -4.59 -0.99
CA GLN A 30 6.56 -4.03 -0.87
C GLN A 30 6.52 -2.77 -0.02
N GLU A 31 7.70 -2.33 0.39
CA GLU A 31 7.87 -1.03 1.01
C GLU A 31 7.56 0.09 0.02
N ILE A 32 7.09 1.20 0.58
CA ILE A 32 6.73 2.37 -0.20
C ILE A 32 8.04 3.07 -0.63
N PRO A 33 8.28 3.23 -1.93
CA PRO A 33 9.39 4.04 -2.43
C PRO A 33 9.22 5.52 -2.03
N GLU A 34 10.33 6.22 -1.74
CA GLU A 34 10.29 7.61 -1.26
C GLU A 34 9.61 8.58 -2.25
N ASP A 35 9.76 8.32 -3.55
CA ASP A 35 9.14 9.11 -4.63
C ASP A 35 7.62 8.93 -4.72
N ARG A 36 7.02 8.05 -3.92
CA ARG A 36 5.57 7.78 -3.90
C ARG A 36 4.89 8.15 -2.59
N TYR A 37 5.59 8.77 -1.65
CA TYR A 37 5.00 9.13 -0.35
C TYR A 37 3.77 10.04 -0.48
N ASP A 38 3.84 11.06 -1.34
CA ASP A 38 2.72 11.98 -1.56
C ASP A 38 1.49 11.27 -2.14
N GLU A 39 1.70 10.33 -3.07
CA GLU A 39 0.63 9.52 -3.65
C GLU A 39 -0.03 8.64 -2.58
N VAL A 40 0.76 8.05 -1.69
CA VAL A 40 0.24 7.25 -0.59
C VAL A 40 -0.55 8.12 0.39
N VAL A 41 -0.06 9.30 0.75
CA VAL A 41 -0.78 10.24 1.61
C VAL A 41 -2.14 10.59 0.99
N ASP A 42 -2.16 10.97 -0.29
CA ASP A 42 -3.40 11.26 -1.02
C ASP A 42 -4.37 10.07 -1.05
N PHE A 43 -3.85 8.85 -1.23
CA PHE A 43 -4.64 7.62 -1.14
C PHE A 43 -5.25 7.43 0.26
N PHE A 44 -4.50 7.64 1.34
CA PHE A 44 -5.02 7.58 2.71
C PHE A 44 -6.13 8.61 2.93
N LEU A 45 -5.96 9.85 2.46
CA LEU A 45 -6.97 10.89 2.58
C LEU A 45 -8.27 10.56 1.82
N LYS A 46 -8.15 9.96 0.62
CA LYS A 46 -9.31 9.68 -0.24
C LYS A 46 -10.05 8.39 0.09
N ILE A 47 -9.33 7.38 0.60
CA ILE A 47 -9.88 6.04 0.81
C ILE A 47 -9.95 5.72 2.30
N PHE A 48 -8.82 5.73 3.00
CA PHE A 48 -8.77 5.27 4.38
C PHE A 48 -9.63 6.14 5.31
N ILE A 49 -9.44 7.46 5.30
CA ILE A 49 -10.21 8.37 6.17
C ILE A 49 -11.71 8.30 5.89
N ARG A 50 -12.10 8.11 4.63
CA ARG A 50 -13.50 8.03 4.22
C ARG A 50 -14.17 6.73 4.66
N ASP A 51 -13.49 5.60 4.52
CA ASP A 51 -14.11 4.28 4.61
C ASP A 51 -13.80 3.54 5.93
N GLU A 52 -12.76 3.94 6.67
CA GLU A 52 -12.45 3.35 7.97
C GLU A 52 -13.45 3.84 9.03
N ILE A 53 -14.01 2.88 9.77
CA ILE A 53 -15.18 3.09 10.63
C ILE A 53 -14.91 4.12 11.75
N THR A 54 -13.71 4.08 12.33
CA THR A 54 -13.33 5.00 13.39
C THR A 54 -13.20 6.43 12.85
N CYS A 55 -12.53 6.61 11.71
CA CYS A 55 -12.40 7.91 11.06
C CYS A 55 -13.75 8.47 10.60
N ALA A 56 -14.65 7.62 10.09
CA ALA A 56 -15.97 8.04 9.62
C ALA A 56 -16.96 8.40 10.74
N SER A 57 -16.62 8.13 12.01
CA SER A 57 -17.47 8.42 13.18
C SER A 57 -17.01 9.64 14.00
N LEU A 58 -15.99 10.37 13.52
CA LEU A 58 -15.51 11.64 14.07
C LEU A 58 -16.23 12.84 13.43
#